data_AF-A0A378N821-F1
#
_entry.id   AF-A0A378N821-F1
#
_cell.length_a   1.000
_cell.length_b   1.000
_cell.length_c   1.000
_cell.angle_alpha   90.00
_cell.angle_beta   90.00
_cell.angle_gamma   90.00
#
_symmetry.space_group_name_H-M   'P 1'
#
loop_
_entity.id
_entity.type
_entity.pdbx_description
1 polymer ?
#
loop_
_entity_poly.entity_id
_entity_poly.type
_entity_poly.pdbx_seq_one_letter_code
_entity_poly.pdbx_strand_id
1 'polypeptide(L)' 'MSELYRHIGADTDVPAGDIGVGGREIGYMFGQYKKLRNEFTSVLTGKSLTWVVA' A
#
# COMPACT_ATOMS: atom_id res chain seq x y z
N MET A 1 -3.01 8.43 -2.72
CA MET A 1 -1.61 8.13 -2.35
C MET A 1 -0.64 9.28 -2.59
N SER A 2 -0.91 10.20 -3.52
CA SER A 2 0.00 11.31 -3.87
C SER A 2 0.37 12.27 -2.75
N GLU A 3 -0.42 12.37 -1.68
CA GLU A 3 -0.05 13.11 -0.46
C GLU A 3 0.35 12.15 0.68
N LEU A 4 -0.46 11.10 0.91
CA LEU A 4 -0.26 10.14 2.00
C LEU A 4 1.09 9.39 1.94
N TYR A 5 1.66 9.18 0.74
CA TYR A 5 2.90 8.40 0.57
C TYR A 5 4.09 8.96 1.34
N ARG A 6 4.09 10.25 1.70
CA ARG A 6 5.19 10.90 2.44
C ARG A 6 5.17 10.59 3.93
N HIS A 7 4.01 10.20 4.46
CA HIS A 7 3.77 10.01 5.90
C HIS A 7 3.74 8.54 6.31
N ILE A 8 3.62 7.64 5.36
CA ILE A 8 3.56 6.19 5.59
C ILE A 8 4.87 5.52 5.16
N GLY A 9 5.18 4.38 5.76
CA GLY A 9 6.43 3.66 5.54
C GLY A 9 6.45 2.38 6.38
N ALA A 10 7.23 1.38 5.96
CA ALA A 10 7.23 0.07 6.61
C ALA A 10 7.53 0.14 8.11
N ASP A 11 8.37 1.09 8.53
CA ASP A 11 8.78 1.29 9.92
C ASP A 11 8.16 2.57 10.55
N THR A 12 7.23 3.24 9.85
CA THR A 12 6.62 4.50 10.32
C THR A 12 5.15 4.31 10.61
N ASP A 13 4.38 3.93 9.60
CA ASP A 13 2.94 3.71 9.68
C ASP A 13 2.52 2.84 8.50
N VAL A 14 1.81 1.74 8.81
CA VAL A 14 1.46 0.65 7.88
C VAL A 14 -0.07 0.57 7.78
N PRO A 15 -0.69 1.30 6.82
CA PRO A 15 -2.14 1.31 6.70
C PRO A 15 -2.72 -0.03 6.24
N ALA A 16 -3.94 -0.33 6.66
CA ALA A 16 -4.70 -1.50 6.24
C ALA A 16 -6.03 -1.10 5.58
N GLY A 17 -6.75 -2.07 5.03
CA GLY A 17 -8.14 -1.89 4.58
C GLY A 17 -9.11 -1.72 5.76
N ASP A 18 -10.22 -1.06 5.51
CA ASP A 18 -11.33 -0.84 6.44
C ASP A 18 -12.65 -0.82 5.65
N ILE A 19 -13.79 -0.55 6.29
CA ILE A 19 -15.10 -0.42 5.64
C ILE A 19 -15.01 0.58 4.47
N GLY A 20 -15.21 0.08 3.24
CA GLY A 20 -15.11 0.88 2.00
C GLY A 20 -13.75 0.82 1.30
N VAL A 21 -12.74 0.14 1.87
CA VAL A 21 -11.40 -0.04 1.30
C VAL A 21 -11.03 -1.52 1.31
N GLY A 22 -11.37 -2.22 0.22
CA GLY A 22 -11.08 -3.63 0.04
C GLY A 22 -9.78 -3.89 -0.70
N GLY A 23 -9.55 -5.16 -1.08
CA GLY A 23 -8.31 -5.59 -1.75
C GLY A 23 -8.04 -4.90 -3.10
N ARG A 24 -9.09 -4.43 -3.79
CA ARG A 24 -8.96 -3.66 -5.04
C ARG A 24 -8.40 -2.27 -4.76
N GLU A 25 -8.96 -1.56 -3.78
CA GLU A 25 -8.55 -0.21 -3.39
C GLU A 25 -7.12 -0.24 -2.83
N ILE A 26 -6.79 -1.25 -2.02
CA ILE A 26 -5.42 -1.49 -1.54
C ILE A 26 -4.45 -1.71 -2.72
N GLY A 27 -4.84 -2.45 -3.75
CA GLY A 27 -4.02 -2.65 -4.94
C GLY A 27 -3.72 -1.34 -5.67
N TYR A 28 -4.72 -0.47 -5.85
CA TYR A 28 -4.51 0.85 -6.47
C TYR A 28 -3.60 1.75 -5.63
N MET A 29 -3.77 1.76 -4.30
CA MET A 29 -2.92 2.53 -3.39
C MET A 29 -1.48 2.02 -3.38
N PHE A 30 -1.28 0.70 -3.38
CA PHE A 30 0.05 0.08 -3.44
C PHE A 30 0.75 0.37 -4.77
N GLY A 31 0.04 0.26 -5.90
CA GLY A 31 0.60 0.59 -7.22
C GLY A 31 1.05 2.04 -7.32
N GLN A 32 0.27 2.99 -6.78
CA GLN A 32 0.66 4.39 -6.71
C GLN A 32 1.83 4.63 -5.74
N TYR A 33 1.83 3.98 -4.58
CA TYR A 33 2.95 4.07 -3.64
C TYR A 33 4.26 3.57 -4.26
N LYS A 34 4.24 2.40 -4.91
CA LYS A 34 5.39 1.83 -5.62
C LYS A 34 5.91 2.78 -6.70
N LYS A 35 5.02 3.40 -7.48
CA LYS A 35 5.42 4.37 -8.52
C LYS A 35 6.07 5.62 -7.95
N LEU A 36 5.63 6.11 -6.79
CA LEU A 36 6.10 7.36 -6.18
C LEU A 36 7.38 7.18 -5.33
N ARG A 37 7.47 6.07 -4.57
CA ARG A 37 8.64 5.75 -3.73
C ARG A 37 9.72 4.96 -4.45
N ASN A 38 9.41 4.36 -5.60
CA ASN A 38 10.29 3.46 -6.34
C ASN A 38 10.83 2.31 -5.46
N GLU A 39 10.03 1.88 -4.49
CA GLU A 39 10.40 0.89 -3.49
C GLU A 39 9.30 -0.16 -3.38
N PHE A 40 9.69 -1.43 -3.26
CA PHE A 40 8.77 -2.54 -3.07
C PHE A 40 8.71 -2.97 -1.60
N THR A 41 8.28 -2.04 -0.74
CA THR A 41 8.12 -2.31 0.70
C THR A 41 6.67 -2.65 1.02
N SER A 42 6.48 -3.52 2.01
CA SER A 42 5.16 -3.98 2.45
C SER A 42 4.39 -2.95 3.30
N VAL A 43 4.26 -1.72 2.80
CA VAL A 43 3.67 -0.59 3.55
C VAL A 43 2.16 -0.69 3.76
N LEU A 44 1.43 -1.51 2.99
CA LEU A 44 -0.02 -1.70 3.18
C LEU A 44 -0.36 -3.14 3.63
N THR A 45 -1.05 -3.33 4.75
CA THR A 45 -1.54 -4.67 5.17
C THR A 45 -2.87 -5.00 4.47
N GLY A 46 -3.21 -6.28 4.28
CA GLY A 46 -4.44 -6.68 3.56
C GLY A 46 -4.31 -6.74 2.02
N LYS A 47 -3.09 -6.73 1.49
CA LYS A 47 -2.81 -6.98 0.06
C LYS A 47 -3.22 -8.40 -0.31
N SER A 48 -3.82 -8.57 -1.49
CA SER A 48 -4.05 -9.92 -2.06
C SER A 48 -2.73 -10.70 -2.14
N LEU A 49 -2.76 -12.02 -1.90
CA LEU A 49 -1.60 -12.92 -1.98
C LEU A 49 -0.80 -12.74 -3.27
N THR A 50 -1.48 -12.41 -4.37
CA THR A 50 -0.87 -12.13 -5.68
C THR A 50 0.17 -10.99 -5.64
N TRP A 51 0.06 -10.04 -4.71
CA TRP A 51 0.99 -8.90 -4.57
C TRP A 51 2.08 -9.12 -3.51
N VAL A 52 2.00 -10.21 -2.75
CA VAL A 52 2.99 -10.57 -1.72
C VAL A 52 4.03 -11.56 -2.27
N VAL A 53 3.65 -12.32 -3.31
CA VAL A 53 4.47 -13.39 -3.90
C VAL A 53 5.11 -12.98 -5.25
N ALA A 54 4.81 -11.78 -5.76
CA ALA A 54 5.38 -11.23 -7.00
C ALA A 54 6.41 -10.14 -6.70
#